data_AF-A0A7V9GGD7-F1
#
_entry.id   AF-A0A7V9GGD7-F1
#
_cell.length_a   1.000
_cell.length_b   1.000
_cell.length_c   1.000
_cell.angle_alpha   90.00
_cell.angle_beta   90.00
_cell.angle_gamma   90.00
#
_symmetry.space_group_name_H-M   'P 1'
#
loop_
_entity.id
_entity.type
_entity.pdbx_description
1 polymer ?
#
loop_
_entity_poly.entity_id
_entity_poly.type
_entity_poly.pdbx_seq_one_letter_code
_entity_poly.pdbx_strand_id
1 'polypeptide(L)'
;MSQLDTDWVWPWWLGRQIDPANPAFVPRDQLPSLTNVTGRNWTAIGNLDSPHEAVVDPRGLVTPWPDGWSLDWWIGAEDRWHLPSREASTAIVQRLVDGAPVIETSMRVPGGHAVHRAWCVRGAAMVGELVVVEVENRSRVPFAVALSVRPANLEGVAVVERIGVGEHGVSVDGRPALLLPRRPARAAASTFADGDAAATVLAGQAGTELPGEVRCRAGLAQAAVVYPVVHAATLRV
;
A
#
# COMPACT_ATOMS: atom_id res chain seq x y z
N MET A 1 14.92 17.37 -11.39
CA MET A 1 14.46 16.26 -10.52
C MET A 1 15.31 15.05 -10.83
N SER A 2 16.43 14.91 -10.12
CA SER A 2 17.39 13.82 -10.23
C SER A 2 16.71 12.45 -10.17
N GLN A 3 17.25 11.52 -10.96
CA GLN A 3 16.98 10.09 -11.03
C GLN A 3 16.07 9.56 -9.90
N LEU A 4 14.89 9.02 -10.28
CA LEU A 4 14.09 8.23 -9.32
C LEU A 4 15.00 7.14 -8.77
N ASP A 5 15.13 7.12 -7.47
CA ASP A 5 15.95 6.15 -6.79
C ASP A 5 15.35 4.75 -7.00
N THR A 6 16.18 3.83 -7.52
CA THR A 6 15.81 2.44 -7.80
C THR A 6 15.52 1.66 -6.52
N ASP A 7 15.97 2.17 -5.38
CA ASP A 7 15.83 1.49 -4.09
C ASP A 7 14.42 1.64 -3.49
N TRP A 8 13.63 2.59 -4.00
CA TRP A 8 12.26 2.81 -3.55
C TRP A 8 11.30 1.68 -3.98
N VAL A 9 10.30 1.44 -3.16
CA VAL A 9 9.17 0.55 -3.49
C VAL A 9 8.14 1.35 -4.28
N TRP A 10 8.17 1.19 -5.59
CA TRP A 10 7.21 1.83 -6.49
C TRP A 10 5.96 0.97 -6.71
N PRO A 11 4.81 1.60 -7.08
CA PRO A 11 3.67 0.87 -7.62
C PRO A 11 4.09 -0.07 -8.74
N TRP A 12 3.34 -1.16 -8.90
CA TRP A 12 3.66 -2.23 -9.84
C TRP A 12 3.83 -1.72 -11.29
N TRP A 13 2.96 -0.80 -11.72
CA TRP A 13 3.04 -0.22 -13.06
C TRP A 13 4.35 0.56 -13.25
N LEU A 14 4.76 1.35 -12.25
CA LEU A 14 5.89 2.27 -12.39
C LEU A 14 7.21 1.52 -12.47
N GLY A 15 7.40 0.49 -11.63
CA GLY A 15 8.59 -0.36 -11.69
C GLY A 15 8.79 -1.01 -13.06
N ARG A 16 7.70 -1.34 -13.76
CA ARG A 16 7.73 -1.90 -15.11
C ARG A 16 7.95 -0.83 -16.18
N GLN A 17 7.32 0.34 -16.03
CA GLN A 17 7.40 1.43 -17.00
C GLN A 17 8.81 2.04 -17.08
N ILE A 18 9.57 1.99 -15.98
CA ILE A 18 10.93 2.56 -15.91
C ILE A 18 12.05 1.55 -16.18
N ASP A 19 11.75 0.25 -16.26
CA ASP A 19 12.72 -0.83 -16.50
C ASP A 19 12.86 -1.09 -18.01
N PRO A 20 14.02 -0.75 -18.64
CA PRO A 20 14.23 -0.95 -20.07
C PRO A 20 14.14 -2.41 -20.55
N ALA A 21 14.27 -3.38 -19.65
CA ALA A 21 14.13 -4.79 -19.98
C ALA A 21 12.66 -5.26 -20.00
N ASN A 22 11.73 -4.44 -19.51
CA ASN A 22 10.33 -4.78 -19.42
C ASN A 22 9.57 -4.45 -20.72
N PRO A 23 8.66 -5.32 -21.19
CA PRO A 23 7.80 -5.00 -22.34
C PRO A 23 6.89 -3.78 -22.14
N ALA A 24 6.66 -3.35 -20.90
CA ALA A 24 5.90 -2.15 -20.57
C ALA A 24 6.77 -0.89 -20.43
N PHE A 25 8.07 -0.95 -20.78
CA PHE A 25 8.96 0.21 -20.72
C PHE A 25 8.46 1.37 -21.57
N VAL A 26 8.49 2.58 -21.03
CA VAL A 26 8.22 3.82 -21.76
C VAL A 26 9.37 4.81 -21.55
N PRO A 27 10.05 5.24 -22.63
CA PRO A 27 11.10 6.25 -22.55
C PRO A 27 10.62 7.56 -21.90
N ARG A 28 11.41 8.12 -20.98
CA ARG A 28 11.01 9.29 -20.16
C ARG A 28 10.97 10.61 -20.92
N ASP A 29 11.70 10.74 -22.02
CA ASP A 29 11.66 11.90 -22.91
C ASP A 29 10.27 12.14 -23.50
N GLN A 30 9.40 11.13 -23.46
CA GLN A 30 8.02 11.18 -23.96
C GLN A 30 6.98 11.56 -22.90
N LEU A 31 7.38 11.71 -21.63
CA LEU A 31 6.46 12.01 -20.52
C LEU A 31 6.96 13.19 -19.68
N PRO A 32 6.23 14.32 -19.61
CA PRO A 32 6.65 15.49 -18.84
C PRO A 32 6.65 15.26 -17.32
N SER A 33 5.95 14.22 -16.84
CA SER A 33 5.89 13.77 -15.44
C SER A 33 5.82 12.24 -15.36
N LEU A 34 5.92 11.68 -14.15
CA LEU A 34 5.73 10.24 -13.90
C LEU A 34 4.24 9.88 -14.00
N THR A 35 3.74 9.91 -15.23
CA THR A 35 2.36 9.59 -15.55
C THR A 35 2.27 8.11 -15.88
N ASN A 36 1.27 7.44 -15.33
CA ASN A 36 0.99 6.07 -15.65
C ASN A 36 0.35 5.94 -17.03
N VAL A 37 1.06 5.30 -17.96
CA VAL A 37 0.56 4.97 -19.29
C VAL A 37 0.52 3.46 -19.55
N THR A 38 0.82 2.64 -18.54
CA THR A 38 0.84 1.17 -18.61
C THR A 38 0.09 0.53 -17.44
N GLY A 39 -0.28 -0.75 -17.51
CA GLY A 39 -0.92 -1.42 -16.36
C GLY A 39 -2.16 -0.70 -15.79
N ARG A 40 -2.93 -0.01 -16.64
CA ARG A 40 -4.13 0.75 -16.27
C ARG A 40 -5.36 -0.15 -16.17
N ASN A 41 -5.25 -1.19 -15.36
CA ASN A 41 -6.26 -2.25 -15.22
C ASN A 41 -6.66 -2.45 -13.75
N TRP A 42 -7.12 -1.37 -13.11
CA TRP A 42 -7.60 -1.36 -11.74
C TRP A 42 -9.10 -1.60 -11.62
N THR A 43 -9.52 -2.04 -10.44
CA THR A 43 -10.94 -2.24 -10.10
C THR A 43 -11.39 -1.11 -9.19
N ALA A 44 -12.46 -0.40 -9.57
CA ALA A 44 -13.13 0.54 -8.68
C ALA A 44 -14.03 -0.18 -7.68
N ILE A 45 -14.02 0.26 -6.43
CA ILE A 45 -14.89 -0.19 -5.34
C ILE A 45 -15.53 1.02 -4.66
N GLY A 46 -16.82 0.94 -4.36
CA GLY A 46 -17.59 2.07 -3.81
C GLY A 46 -18.91 1.60 -3.22
N ASN A 47 -19.57 2.51 -2.47
CA ASN A 47 -20.93 2.27 -2.02
C ASN A 47 -21.92 2.72 -3.09
N LEU A 48 -23.08 2.06 -3.16
CA LEU A 48 -24.19 2.53 -3.99
C LEU A 48 -24.55 3.98 -3.62
N ASP A 49 -24.94 4.80 -4.60
CA ASP A 49 -25.30 6.21 -4.41
C ASP A 49 -24.20 7.09 -3.81
N SER A 50 -22.94 6.62 -3.79
CA SER A 50 -21.81 7.47 -3.45
C SER A 50 -21.27 8.20 -4.68
N PRO A 51 -20.87 9.47 -4.57
CA PRO A 51 -20.06 10.14 -5.59
C PRO A 51 -18.58 9.75 -5.53
N HIS A 52 -18.17 8.90 -4.57
CA HIS A 52 -16.78 8.54 -4.33
C HIS A 52 -16.55 7.03 -4.52
N GLU A 53 -15.40 6.70 -5.11
CA GLU A 53 -14.89 5.35 -5.25
C GLU A 53 -13.41 5.32 -4.88
N ALA A 54 -12.98 4.19 -4.33
CA ALA A 54 -11.59 3.84 -4.22
C ALA A 54 -11.20 2.92 -5.38
N VAL A 55 -9.92 2.86 -5.71
CA VAL A 55 -9.42 1.99 -6.76
C VAL A 55 -8.37 1.04 -6.22
N VAL A 56 -8.40 -0.21 -6.69
CA VAL A 56 -7.46 -1.26 -6.30
C VAL A 56 -6.75 -1.79 -7.54
N ASP A 57 -5.43 -1.72 -7.55
CA ASP A 57 -4.61 -2.21 -8.65
C ASP A 57 -4.54 -3.75 -8.67
N PRO A 58 -4.03 -4.37 -9.75
CA PRO A 58 -3.89 -5.84 -9.84
C PRO A 58 -3.02 -6.50 -8.76
N ARG A 59 -2.25 -5.71 -8.00
CA ARG A 59 -1.39 -6.14 -6.90
C ARG A 59 -1.98 -5.83 -5.53
N GLY A 60 -3.18 -5.26 -5.47
CA GLY A 60 -3.87 -4.93 -4.23
C GLY A 60 -3.44 -3.59 -3.63
N LEU A 61 -2.73 -2.73 -4.38
CA LEU A 61 -2.46 -1.35 -3.98
C LEU A 61 -3.79 -0.58 -3.97
N VAL A 62 -4.19 -0.08 -2.81
CA VAL A 62 -5.48 0.62 -2.63
C VAL A 62 -5.26 2.12 -2.68
N THR A 63 -5.93 2.82 -3.58
CA THR A 63 -5.97 4.30 -3.58
C THR A 63 -7.34 4.74 -3.08
N PRO A 64 -7.45 5.26 -1.84
CA PRO A 64 -8.76 5.50 -1.24
C PRO A 64 -9.52 6.72 -1.81
N TRP A 65 -8.81 7.64 -2.46
CA TRP A 65 -9.39 8.83 -3.08
C TRP A 65 -8.64 9.25 -4.35
N PRO A 66 -9.32 9.90 -5.30
CA PRO A 66 -8.70 10.44 -6.50
C PRO A 66 -7.50 11.35 -6.18
N ASP A 67 -6.45 11.27 -7.00
CA ASP A 67 -5.20 12.03 -6.85
C ASP A 67 -4.51 11.88 -5.48
N GLY A 68 -4.88 10.84 -4.72
CA GLY A 68 -4.43 10.58 -3.37
C GLY A 68 -3.17 9.74 -3.26
N TRP A 69 -2.73 9.52 -2.03
CA TRP A 69 -1.77 8.47 -1.68
C TRP A 69 -2.41 7.08 -1.79
N SER A 70 -1.58 6.04 -1.78
CA SER A 70 -2.05 4.65 -1.78
C SER A 70 -1.57 3.86 -0.57
N LEU A 71 -2.39 2.90 -0.14
CA LEU A 71 -2.06 1.91 0.86
C LEU A 71 -1.49 0.65 0.19
N ASP A 72 -0.25 0.33 0.51
CA ASP A 72 0.42 -0.90 0.10
C ASP A 72 0.47 -1.91 1.26
N TRP A 73 0.61 -3.19 0.94
CA TRP A 73 0.55 -4.30 1.90
C TRP A 73 1.72 -5.26 1.67
N TRP A 74 2.63 -5.37 2.64
CA TRP A 74 3.83 -6.21 2.54
C TRP A 74 3.78 -7.33 3.57
N ILE A 75 4.35 -8.48 3.23
CA ILE A 75 4.34 -9.66 4.09
C ILE A 75 5.77 -10.06 4.46
N GLY A 76 6.11 -9.96 5.74
CA GLY A 76 7.37 -10.48 6.29
C GLY A 76 7.19 -11.93 6.67
N ALA A 77 7.65 -12.84 5.81
CA ALA A 77 7.63 -14.28 6.03
C ALA A 77 9.00 -14.78 6.57
N GLU A 78 9.14 -16.10 6.74
CA GLU A 78 10.35 -16.71 7.31
C GLU A 78 11.60 -16.53 6.43
N ASP A 79 11.44 -16.38 5.10
CA ASP A 79 12.54 -16.26 4.14
C ASP A 79 12.93 -14.79 3.90
N ARG A 80 11.94 -13.94 3.61
CA ARG A 80 12.11 -12.52 3.29
C ARG A 80 10.80 -11.76 3.44
N TRP A 81 10.87 -10.47 3.12
CA TRP A 81 9.69 -9.69 2.81
C TRP A 81 9.23 -9.92 1.37
N HIS A 82 7.91 -10.14 1.22
CA HIS A 82 7.19 -10.20 -0.04
C HIS A 82 6.42 -8.91 -0.26
N LEU A 83 6.66 -8.30 -1.42
CA LEU A 83 6.00 -7.06 -1.83
C LEU A 83 5.18 -7.36 -3.10
N PRO A 84 3.85 -7.15 -3.08
CA PRO A 84 2.98 -7.48 -4.22
C PRO A 84 3.44 -6.89 -5.56
N SER A 85 4.02 -5.68 -5.53
CA SER A 85 4.56 -4.99 -6.71
C SER A 85 5.81 -5.64 -7.30
N ARG A 86 6.55 -6.42 -6.51
CA ARG A 86 7.80 -7.10 -6.91
C ARG A 86 7.63 -8.61 -7.13
N GLU A 87 6.55 -9.21 -6.64
CA GLU A 87 6.29 -10.63 -6.85
C GLU A 87 5.95 -10.95 -8.32
N ALA A 88 6.38 -12.12 -8.78
CA ALA A 88 6.04 -12.62 -10.10
C ALA A 88 4.52 -12.72 -10.28
N SER A 89 4.02 -12.47 -11.50
CA SER A 89 2.58 -12.54 -11.79
C SER A 89 1.96 -13.91 -11.52
N THR A 90 2.75 -14.99 -11.52
CA THR A 90 2.30 -16.35 -11.17
C THR A 90 2.14 -16.58 -9.67
N ALA A 91 2.66 -15.68 -8.83
CA ALA A 91 2.56 -15.76 -7.37
C ALA A 91 1.40 -14.93 -6.81
N ILE A 92 0.71 -14.14 -7.64
CA ILE A 92 -0.41 -13.30 -7.22
C ILE A 92 -1.64 -13.57 -8.08
N VAL A 93 -2.81 -13.65 -7.45
CA VAL A 93 -4.09 -13.84 -8.13
C VAL A 93 -5.09 -12.86 -7.55
N GLN A 94 -5.80 -12.13 -8.42
CA GLN A 94 -6.85 -11.22 -8.02
C GLN A 94 -8.20 -11.66 -8.59
N ARG A 95 -9.26 -11.55 -7.79
CA ARG A 95 -10.63 -11.88 -8.18
C ARG A 95 -11.66 -11.05 -7.40
N LEU A 96 -12.84 -10.86 -7.98
CA LEU A 96 -14.02 -10.45 -7.23
C LEU A 96 -14.55 -11.63 -6.41
N VAL A 97 -14.99 -11.37 -5.19
CA VAL A 97 -15.55 -12.40 -4.30
C VAL A 97 -17.04 -12.52 -4.56
N ASP A 98 -17.47 -13.68 -5.09
CA ASP A 98 -18.88 -14.08 -5.22
C ASP A 98 -19.82 -13.02 -5.85
N GLY A 99 -19.27 -12.18 -6.75
CA GLY A 99 -20.02 -11.09 -7.39
C GLY A 99 -20.31 -9.88 -6.48
N ALA A 100 -19.82 -9.86 -5.24
CA ALA A 100 -19.87 -8.72 -4.35
C ALA A 100 -18.80 -7.68 -4.72
N PRO A 101 -18.96 -6.39 -4.35
CA PRO A 101 -17.96 -5.33 -4.52
C PRO A 101 -16.79 -5.48 -3.53
N VAL A 102 -16.22 -6.68 -3.46
CA VAL A 102 -15.10 -7.07 -2.63
C VAL A 102 -14.04 -7.65 -3.55
N ILE A 103 -12.89 -6.99 -3.61
CA ILE A 103 -11.74 -7.46 -4.38
C ILE A 103 -10.81 -8.25 -3.47
N GLU A 104 -10.47 -9.47 -3.86
CA GLU A 104 -9.52 -10.33 -3.16
C GLU A 104 -8.24 -10.44 -3.97
N THR A 105 -7.10 -10.13 -3.37
CA THR A 105 -5.75 -10.34 -3.92
C THR A 105 -5.00 -11.34 -3.05
N SER A 106 -4.71 -12.51 -3.59
CA SER A 106 -3.99 -13.58 -2.90
C SER A 106 -2.54 -13.62 -3.39
N MET A 107 -1.58 -13.53 -2.46
CA MET A 107 -0.14 -13.61 -2.74
C MET A 107 0.44 -14.85 -2.08
N ARG A 108 1.20 -15.64 -2.86
CA ARG A 108 1.90 -16.82 -2.36
C ARG A 108 3.09 -16.40 -1.48
N VAL A 109 3.19 -17.03 -0.32
CA VAL A 109 4.28 -16.87 0.66
C VAL A 109 4.71 -18.26 1.15
N PRO A 110 5.86 -18.43 1.83
CA PRO A 110 6.21 -19.72 2.43
C PRO A 110 5.06 -20.29 3.28
N GLY A 111 4.78 -21.58 3.08
CA GLY A 111 3.74 -22.27 3.83
C GLY A 111 2.29 -21.95 3.47
N GLY A 112 2.01 -21.08 2.49
CA GLY A 112 0.64 -20.87 1.97
C GLY A 112 0.45 -19.50 1.29
N HIS A 113 -0.56 -18.76 1.73
CA HIS A 113 -0.96 -17.49 1.12
C HIS A 113 -1.21 -16.39 2.15
N ALA A 114 -0.87 -15.16 1.78
CA ALA A 114 -1.43 -13.97 2.39
C ALA A 114 -2.58 -13.47 1.50
N VAL A 115 -3.76 -13.28 2.07
CA VAL A 115 -4.96 -12.90 1.32
C VAL A 115 -5.41 -11.50 1.73
N HIS A 116 -5.22 -10.55 0.82
CA HIS A 116 -5.68 -9.18 0.96
C HIS A 116 -7.11 -9.04 0.41
N ARG A 117 -7.99 -8.34 1.14
CA ARG A 117 -9.32 -7.95 0.64
C ARG A 117 -9.55 -6.47 0.85
N ALA A 118 -10.22 -5.84 -0.12
CA ALA A 118 -10.65 -4.46 -0.01
C ALA A 118 -12.11 -4.32 -0.45
N TRP A 119 -12.86 -3.51 0.30
CA TRP A 119 -14.24 -3.16 -0.03
C TRP A 119 -14.63 -1.86 0.66
N CYS A 120 -15.72 -1.24 0.21
CA CYS A 120 -16.23 0.00 0.79
C CYS A 120 -17.40 -0.27 1.74
N VAL A 121 -17.47 0.51 2.81
CA VAL A 121 -18.61 0.55 3.73
C VAL A 121 -19.01 1.99 3.98
N ARG A 122 -20.27 2.21 4.34
CA ARG A 122 -20.68 3.49 4.93
C ARG A 122 -20.34 3.48 6.42
N GLY A 123 -19.52 4.43 6.84
CA GLY A 123 -19.30 4.71 8.26
C GLY A 123 -20.49 5.43 8.88
N ALA A 124 -20.39 5.70 10.19
CA ALA A 124 -21.35 6.57 10.87
C ALA A 124 -21.34 7.98 10.24
N ALA A 125 -22.41 8.75 10.43
CA ALA A 125 -22.66 10.03 9.75
C ALA A 125 -21.47 11.03 9.77
N MET A 126 -20.62 11.00 10.82
CA MET A 126 -19.46 11.88 10.97
C MET A 126 -18.16 11.34 10.36
N VAL A 127 -18.10 10.05 10.03
CA VAL A 127 -16.90 9.38 9.50
C VAL A 127 -16.95 9.30 7.96
N GLY A 128 -18.15 9.33 7.39
CA GLY A 128 -18.32 9.26 5.94
C GLY A 128 -18.08 7.86 5.40
N GLU A 129 -17.52 7.75 4.21
CA GLU A 129 -17.26 6.48 3.56
C GLU A 129 -15.87 5.94 3.89
N LEU A 130 -15.79 4.63 4.09
CA LEU A 130 -14.57 3.96 4.49
C LEU A 130 -14.24 2.86 3.49
N VAL A 131 -12.95 2.74 3.18
CA VAL A 131 -12.39 1.55 2.57
C VAL A 131 -11.90 0.65 3.70
N VAL A 132 -12.43 -0.56 3.78
CA VAL A 132 -11.92 -1.57 4.68
C VAL A 132 -10.86 -2.37 3.96
N VAL A 133 -9.71 -2.55 4.61
CA VAL A 133 -8.64 -3.41 4.12
C VAL A 133 -8.38 -4.53 5.11
N GLU A 134 -8.44 -5.77 4.61
CA GLU A 134 -8.09 -6.96 5.37
C GLU A 134 -6.86 -7.65 4.80
N VAL A 135 -6.06 -8.22 5.70
CA VAL A 135 -5.01 -9.18 5.36
C VAL A 135 -5.17 -10.41 6.24
N GLU A 136 -5.55 -11.53 5.62
CA GLU A 136 -5.73 -12.83 6.26
C GLU A 136 -4.49 -13.70 6.07
N ASN A 137 -4.03 -14.34 7.14
CA ASN A 137 -2.95 -15.32 7.10
C ASN A 137 -3.48 -16.73 6.80
N ARG A 138 -3.37 -17.15 5.53
CA ARG A 138 -3.62 -18.53 5.07
C ARG A 138 -2.33 -19.33 4.84
N SER A 139 -1.25 -18.98 5.54
CA SER A 139 -0.03 -19.79 5.62
C SER A 139 -0.03 -20.61 6.91
N ARG A 140 0.84 -21.62 7.01
CA ARG A 140 0.90 -22.52 8.19
C ARG A 140 1.58 -21.90 9.42
N VAL A 141 2.19 -20.73 9.29
CA VAL A 141 3.00 -20.08 10.34
C VAL A 141 2.60 -18.61 10.48
N PRO A 142 2.87 -17.95 11.63
CA PRO A 142 2.70 -16.51 11.74
C PRO A 142 3.57 -15.75 10.74
N PHE A 143 3.08 -14.63 10.23
CA PHE A 143 3.88 -13.67 9.46
C PHE A 143 3.67 -12.25 9.96
N ALA A 144 4.54 -11.33 9.54
CA ALA A 144 4.33 -9.90 9.73
C ALA A 144 3.57 -9.31 8.54
N VAL A 145 2.65 -8.37 8.81
CA VAL A 145 2.00 -7.53 7.79
C VAL A 145 2.46 -6.10 8.01
N ALA A 146 3.01 -5.47 6.97
CA ALA A 146 3.23 -4.03 6.94
C ALA A 146 2.16 -3.36 6.07
N LEU A 147 1.49 -2.35 6.62
CA LEU A 147 0.57 -1.47 5.89
C LEU A 147 1.28 -0.13 5.68
N SER A 148 1.45 0.27 4.43
CA SER A 148 2.34 1.37 4.06
C SER A 148 1.61 2.45 3.28
N VAL A 149 1.62 3.68 3.78
CA VAL A 149 1.15 4.87 3.07
C VAL A 149 2.24 5.30 2.08
N ARG A 150 1.91 5.31 0.79
CA ARG A 150 2.85 5.59 -0.32
C ARG A 150 2.47 6.88 -1.05
N PRO A 151 3.43 7.78 -1.35
CA PRO A 151 3.21 9.03 -2.10
C PRO A 151 3.15 8.78 -3.61
N ALA A 152 2.38 7.77 -4.01
CA ALA A 152 2.14 7.41 -5.39
C ALA A 152 0.81 6.66 -5.48
N ASN A 153 0.15 6.78 -6.63
CA ASN A 153 -1.11 6.14 -6.93
C ASN A 153 -1.08 5.48 -8.32
N LEU A 154 -2.27 5.17 -8.83
CA LEU A 154 -2.43 4.46 -10.10
C LEU A 154 -2.21 5.37 -11.32
N GLU A 155 -2.06 6.67 -11.12
CA GLU A 155 -1.87 7.66 -12.18
C GLU A 155 -0.48 8.32 -12.12
N GLY A 156 0.16 8.37 -10.95
CA GLY A 156 1.48 8.97 -10.81
C GLY A 156 1.93 9.14 -9.37
N VAL A 157 2.79 10.13 -9.15
CA VAL A 157 3.24 10.55 -7.82
C VAL A 157 2.13 11.34 -7.14
N ALA A 158 1.88 11.06 -5.86
CA ALA A 158 0.96 11.80 -5.02
C ALA A 158 1.74 12.66 -4.03
N VAL A 159 1.36 13.92 -3.89
CA VAL A 159 2.02 14.82 -2.95
C VAL A 159 1.56 14.49 -1.53
N VAL A 160 2.51 14.12 -0.68
CA VAL A 160 2.32 13.86 0.75
C VAL A 160 3.34 14.65 1.54
N GLU A 161 2.92 15.74 2.17
CA GLU A 161 3.80 16.65 2.90
C GLU A 161 4.00 16.22 4.35
N ARG A 162 2.97 15.65 4.98
CA ARG A 162 2.98 15.28 6.39
C ARG A 162 2.33 13.92 6.60
N ILE A 163 2.96 13.10 7.44
CA ILE A 163 2.35 11.87 7.96
C ILE A 163 2.49 11.84 9.47
N GLY A 164 1.37 11.63 10.17
CA GLY A 164 1.34 11.36 11.61
C GLY A 164 1.07 9.88 11.86
N VAL A 165 1.95 9.21 12.62
CA VAL A 165 1.74 7.83 13.07
C VAL A 165 1.47 7.82 14.57
N GLY A 166 0.23 7.47 14.94
CA GLY A 166 -0.23 7.35 16.32
C GLY A 166 -0.60 5.92 16.71
N GLU A 167 -1.07 5.75 17.95
CA GLU A 167 -1.43 4.42 18.47
C GLU A 167 -2.67 3.83 17.82
N HIS A 168 -3.63 4.67 17.43
CA HIS A 168 -4.93 4.25 16.91
C HIS A 168 -5.21 4.73 15.49
N GLY A 169 -4.24 5.38 14.85
CA GLY A 169 -4.45 5.93 13.52
C GLY A 169 -3.18 6.42 12.85
N VAL A 170 -3.29 6.56 11.53
CA VAL A 170 -2.34 7.31 10.72
C VAL A 170 -3.08 8.50 10.12
N SER A 171 -2.44 9.66 10.07
CA SER A 171 -2.93 10.84 9.37
C SER A 171 -2.02 11.19 8.19
N VAL A 172 -2.61 11.71 7.12
CA VAL A 172 -1.91 12.23 5.94
C VAL A 172 -2.36 13.66 5.72
N ASP A 173 -1.40 14.59 5.69
CA ASP A 173 -1.62 16.03 5.53
C ASP A 173 -2.63 16.65 6.52
N GLY A 174 -2.73 16.04 7.70
CA GLY A 174 -3.65 16.46 8.78
C GLY A 174 -5.05 15.86 8.69
N ARG A 175 -5.31 14.96 7.73
CA ARG A 175 -6.57 14.21 7.61
C ARG A 175 -6.39 12.78 8.09
N PRO A 176 -7.38 12.17 8.76
CA PRO A 176 -7.35 10.74 9.06
C PRO A 176 -7.17 9.92 7.78
N ALA A 177 -6.22 8.98 7.81
CA ALA A 177 -5.84 8.16 6.67
C ALA A 177 -6.06 6.66 6.94
N LEU A 178 -5.70 6.19 8.13
CA LEU A 178 -5.93 4.80 8.56
C LEU A 178 -6.50 4.79 9.98
N LEU A 179 -7.47 3.89 10.22
CA LEU A 179 -7.95 3.55 11.56
C LEU A 179 -7.27 2.25 11.98
N LEU A 180 -6.42 2.31 12.99
CA LEU A 180 -5.63 1.15 13.40
C LEU A 180 -6.40 0.33 14.45
N PRO A 181 -6.52 -1.00 14.29
CA PRO A 181 -7.31 -1.83 15.20
C PRO A 181 -6.70 -1.91 16.61
N ARG A 182 -5.40 -1.66 16.71
CA ARG A 182 -4.59 -1.65 17.93
C ARG A 182 -3.28 -0.92 17.64
N ARG A 183 -2.52 -0.61 18.68
CA ARG A 183 -1.17 -0.05 18.54
C ARG A 183 -0.31 -0.98 17.65
N PRO A 184 0.35 -0.45 16.61
CA PRO A 184 1.22 -1.27 15.79
C PRO A 184 2.43 -1.74 16.60
N ALA A 185 2.90 -2.95 16.28
CA ALA A 185 4.03 -3.54 16.98
C ALA A 185 5.33 -2.80 16.64
N ARG A 186 5.45 -2.37 15.38
CA ARG A 186 6.54 -1.54 14.89
C ARG A 186 6.03 -0.51 13.89
N ALA A 187 6.77 0.57 13.72
CA ALA A 187 6.51 1.56 12.69
C ALA A 187 7.82 2.13 12.13
N ALA A 188 7.75 2.62 10.90
CA ALA A 188 8.79 3.43 10.29
C ALA A 188 8.11 4.55 9.49
N ALA A 189 8.70 5.73 9.49
CA ALA A 189 8.30 6.84 8.63
C ALA A 189 9.58 7.51 8.12
N SER A 190 9.55 8.04 6.91
CA SER A 190 10.71 8.76 6.35
C SER A 190 10.27 9.84 5.38
N THR A 191 11.26 10.61 4.93
CA THR A 191 11.10 11.67 3.93
C THR A 191 11.83 11.31 2.64
N PHE A 192 11.62 12.07 1.56
CA PHE A 192 12.43 11.94 0.36
C PHE A 192 13.95 12.00 0.62
N ALA A 193 14.38 12.92 1.49
CA ALA A 193 15.80 13.15 1.76
C ALA A 193 16.46 12.00 2.53
N ASP A 194 15.67 11.31 3.35
CA ASP A 194 16.12 10.21 4.20
C ASP A 194 15.91 8.82 3.55
N GLY A 195 15.42 8.79 2.31
CA GLY A 195 15.13 7.58 1.56
C GLY A 195 13.79 6.91 1.93
N ASP A 196 13.56 5.73 1.37
CA ASP A 196 12.31 5.01 1.54
C ASP A 196 12.25 4.25 2.88
N ALA A 197 11.18 4.41 3.69
CA ALA A 197 11.02 3.65 4.94
C ALA A 197 10.75 2.18 4.67
N ALA A 198 10.43 1.80 3.44
CA ALA A 198 10.53 0.42 3.02
C ALA A 198 11.91 -0.15 3.38
N ALA A 199 13.01 0.56 3.14
CA ALA A 199 14.35 0.08 3.50
C ALA A 199 14.44 -0.30 4.99
N THR A 200 13.94 0.57 5.88
CA THR A 200 13.90 0.34 7.34
C THR A 200 13.03 -0.86 7.72
N VAL A 201 11.85 -1.01 7.12
CA VAL A 201 10.94 -2.14 7.39
C VAL A 201 11.56 -3.45 6.90
N LEU A 202 12.04 -3.46 5.65
CA LEU A 202 12.58 -4.64 4.99
C LEU A 202 13.86 -5.14 5.67
N ALA A 203 14.68 -4.23 6.23
CA ALA A 203 15.84 -4.56 7.04
C ALA A 203 15.50 -5.03 8.47
N GLY A 204 14.22 -5.05 8.87
CA GLY A 204 13.79 -5.42 10.22
C GLY A 204 14.09 -4.36 11.28
N GLN A 205 14.34 -3.12 10.86
CA GLN A 205 14.77 -2.01 11.72
C GLN A 205 13.63 -1.06 12.12
N ALA A 206 12.38 -1.37 11.75
CA ALA A 206 11.22 -0.59 12.18
C ALA A 206 11.14 -0.51 13.72
N GLY A 207 11.00 0.71 14.25
CA GLY A 207 11.07 1.00 15.67
C GLY A 207 9.81 0.56 16.43
N THR A 208 9.96 0.24 17.71
CA THR A 208 8.84 -0.04 18.62
C THR A 208 8.21 1.23 19.18
N GLU A 209 8.97 2.33 19.20
CA GLU A 209 8.46 3.68 19.42
C GLU A 209 7.86 4.23 18.13
N LEU A 210 6.72 4.90 18.24
CA LEU A 210 6.04 5.46 17.08
C LEU A 210 6.73 6.77 16.67
N PRO A 211 6.97 6.99 15.37
CA PRO A 211 7.76 8.13 14.90
C PRO A 211 7.05 9.49 15.07
N GLY A 212 5.77 9.52 15.45
CA GLY A 212 4.99 10.75 15.57
C GLY A 212 4.70 11.37 14.21
N GLU A 213 4.83 12.69 14.08
CA GLU A 213 4.64 13.42 12.82
C GLU A 213 5.98 13.61 12.09
N VAL A 214 6.01 13.21 10.81
CA VAL A 214 7.10 13.48 9.87
C VAL A 214 6.64 14.48 8.82
N ARG A 215 7.53 15.41 8.44
CA ARG A 215 7.28 16.40 7.39
C ARG A 215 8.31 16.29 6.27
N CYS A 216 7.84 16.18 5.02
CA CYS A 216 8.68 16.15 3.83
C CYS A 216 8.38 17.35 2.93
N ARG A 217 9.34 18.28 2.81
CA ARG A 217 9.21 19.44 1.92
C ARG A 217 9.14 19.08 0.43
N ALA A 218 9.62 17.90 0.05
CA ALA A 218 9.55 17.40 -1.31
C ALA A 218 8.19 16.74 -1.62
N GLY A 219 7.29 16.63 -0.65
CA GLY A 219 5.97 16.02 -0.86
C GLY A 219 5.99 14.51 -1.04
N LEU A 220 6.99 13.81 -0.50
CA LEU A 220 7.12 12.35 -0.59
C LEU A 220 7.31 11.72 0.79
N ALA A 221 6.60 12.23 1.81
CA ALA A 221 6.55 11.55 3.09
C ALA A 221 5.84 10.19 2.92
N GLN A 222 6.32 9.19 3.64
CA GLN A 222 5.70 7.87 3.71
C GLN A 222 5.81 7.33 5.13
N ALA A 223 4.97 6.34 5.44
CA ALA A 223 5.10 5.57 6.67
C ALA A 223 4.54 4.17 6.50
N ALA A 224 5.06 3.23 7.28
CA ALA A 224 4.58 1.88 7.37
C ALA A 224 4.38 1.48 8.84
N VAL A 225 3.29 0.77 9.11
CA VAL A 225 2.98 0.17 10.41
C VAL A 225 2.94 -1.34 10.29
N VAL A 226 3.50 -2.04 11.27
CA VAL A 226 3.74 -3.49 11.20
C VAL A 226 3.00 -4.22 12.32
N TYR A 227 2.33 -5.31 11.95
CA TYR A 227 1.60 -6.20 12.86
C TYR A 227 2.03 -7.65 12.68
N PRO A 228 2.25 -8.41 13.77
CA PRO A 228 2.26 -9.86 13.68
C PRO A 228 0.83 -10.39 13.48
N VAL A 229 0.67 -11.34 12.55
CA VAL A 229 -0.60 -12.02 12.25
C VAL A 229 -0.37 -13.52 12.29
N VAL A 230 -1.01 -14.18 13.27
CA VAL A 230 -0.91 -15.64 13.46
C VAL A 230 -1.68 -16.40 12.38
N HIS A 231 -1.41 -17.71 12.23
CA HIS A 231 -2.16 -18.57 11.32
C HIS A 231 -3.67 -18.43 11.51
N ALA A 232 -4.41 -18.34 10.40
CA ALA A 232 -5.86 -18.18 10.32
C ALA A 232 -6.42 -16.89 10.95
N ALA A 233 -5.57 -15.96 11.37
CA ALA A 233 -6.00 -14.64 11.83
C ALA A 233 -6.07 -13.64 10.68
N THR A 234 -6.90 -12.62 10.88
CA THR A 234 -7.09 -11.51 9.95
C THR A 234 -6.74 -10.21 10.66
N LEU A 235 -5.91 -9.39 10.01
CA LEU A 235 -5.73 -7.97 10.33
C LEU A 235 -6.75 -7.17 9.51
N ARG A 236 -7.45 -6.22 10.13
CA ARG A 236 -8.38 -5.31 9.47
C ARG A 236 -8.06 -3.86 9.86
N VAL A 237 -8.02 -2.96 8.88
CA VAL A 237 -7.93 -1.50 9.05
C VAL A 237 -9.06 -0.79 8.29
#